data_AF-J1JT37-F1
#
_entry.id   AF-J1JT37-F1
#
_cell.length_a   1.000
_cell.length_b   1.000
_cell.length_c   1.000
_cell.angle_alpha   90.00
_cell.angle_beta   90.00
_cell.angle_gamma   90.00
#
_symmetry.space_group_name_H-M   'P 1'
#
loop_
_entity.id
_entity.type
_entity.pdbx_description
1 polymer ?
#
loop_
_entity_poly.entity_id
_entity_poly.type
_entity_poly.pdbx_seq_one_letter_code
_entity_poly.pdbx_strand_id
1 'polypeptide(L)'
;MTATPKIFTDRLKRKADLSDTVLASMDDEKIYGKNLYTYTFSKALKEKLLAPYKVIVLAVDEAIINATIQKRLKDKNSELILDDTTKIIGCYKALAQIEKKDEDDDIKPMRRSLAFCKDIETSDKISRKFNQAIDEYHKLVPESKTSLNFEIKHIDGSFNGKDRNKLLDWLKEDTDENSCHVLTNVRCLSEGVDVPSLDAVMFLHPRKSHVDIIQAVGRVMRRAPNKETGYIILPVGIPFNIPPEQALANNKKYDVIWQVLNASRAHDDHFKSKMKALELDQNVRHLFEVVGVTLNPALKAMTDIVDELSLHARSESAGLHIGSLACETSHGDNGQGELDLDVYIDQFSRAIKPIIVDKCTEPNEWGNWASNVAEVAQNLS
;
A
#
# COMPACT_ATOMS: atom_id res chain seq x y z
N MET A 1 22.18 0.17 -19.29
CA MET A 1 21.88 -0.68 -18.11
C MET A 1 20.75 -0.03 -17.33
N THR A 2 19.69 -0.78 -17.00
CA THR A 2 18.54 -0.29 -16.22
C THR A 2 17.94 -1.45 -15.42
N ALA A 3 17.30 -1.15 -14.29
CA ALA A 3 16.48 -2.13 -13.55
C ALA A 3 15.02 -2.18 -14.06
N THR A 4 14.57 -1.13 -14.75
CA THR A 4 13.17 -1.00 -15.22
C THR A 4 13.17 -0.56 -16.68
N PRO A 5 13.33 -1.50 -17.64
CA PRO A 5 13.36 -1.18 -19.07
C PRO A 5 11.99 -0.74 -19.62
N LYS A 6 10.90 -1.09 -18.91
CA LYS A 6 9.53 -0.69 -19.21
C LYS A 6 8.95 0.06 -18.01
N ILE A 7 8.35 1.22 -18.29
CA ILE A 7 7.65 2.03 -17.29
C ILE A 7 6.18 2.08 -17.67
N PHE A 8 5.31 1.88 -16.71
CA PHE A 8 3.86 1.81 -16.91
C PHE A 8 3.16 2.99 -16.25
N THR A 9 2.04 3.44 -16.82
CA THR A 9 1.23 4.52 -16.26
C THR A 9 -0.27 4.27 -16.48
N ASP A 10 -1.09 4.79 -15.56
CA ASP A 10 -2.55 4.70 -15.60
C ASP A 10 -3.20 5.90 -16.34
N ARG A 11 -2.40 6.84 -16.86
CA ARG A 11 -2.95 8.04 -17.53
C ARG A 11 -3.44 7.72 -18.94
N LEU A 12 -4.75 7.49 -19.04
CA LEU A 12 -5.54 7.62 -20.25
C LEU A 12 -5.22 8.95 -20.96
N LYS A 13 -4.50 8.89 -22.09
CA LYS A 13 -4.71 9.90 -23.12
C LYS A 13 -6.13 9.68 -23.62
N ARG A 14 -7.00 10.66 -23.39
CA ARG A 14 -8.37 10.67 -23.95
C ARG A 14 -8.26 10.42 -25.46
N LYS A 15 -8.92 9.34 -25.91
CA LYS A 15 -9.11 8.81 -27.27
C LYS A 15 -8.12 7.73 -27.74
N ALA A 16 -8.75 6.59 -28.03
CA ALA A 16 -8.36 5.45 -28.88
C ALA A 16 -7.26 4.52 -28.35
N ASP A 17 -7.62 3.23 -28.36
CA ASP A 17 -6.89 2.01 -28.04
C ASP A 17 -6.52 1.74 -26.57
N LEU A 18 -7.32 0.84 -25.98
CA LEU A 18 -7.03 0.03 -24.79
C LEU A 18 -5.87 -0.93 -25.09
N SER A 19 -4.70 -0.39 -25.41
CA SER A 19 -3.43 -1.11 -25.31
C SER A 19 -2.64 -0.50 -24.16
N ASP A 20 -2.33 -1.33 -23.17
CA ASP A 20 -1.26 -1.18 -22.18
C ASP A 20 -0.47 0.12 -22.29
N THR A 21 -0.75 1.09 -21.44
CA THR A 21 -0.10 2.41 -21.55
C THR A 21 1.31 2.34 -20.95
N VAL A 22 2.21 1.69 -21.67
CA VAL A 22 3.66 1.76 -21.48
C VAL A 22 4.07 3.22 -21.70
N LEU A 23 4.48 3.88 -20.63
CA LEU A 23 4.92 5.27 -20.65
C LEU A 23 6.25 5.42 -21.40
N ALA A 24 7.16 4.47 -21.18
CA ALA A 24 8.46 4.40 -21.84
C ALA A 24 8.91 2.95 -21.93
N SER A 25 9.55 2.58 -23.04
CA SER A 25 10.12 1.26 -23.27
C SER A 25 11.50 1.38 -23.92
N MET A 26 12.39 0.45 -23.57
CA MET A 26 13.68 0.25 -24.22
C MET A 26 13.68 -0.90 -25.25
N ASP A 27 12.50 -1.29 -25.76
CA ASP A 27 12.35 -2.38 -26.73
C ASP A 27 12.92 -2.06 -28.14
N ASP A 28 13.17 -0.79 -28.47
CA ASP A 28 13.72 -0.42 -29.77
C ASP A 28 15.22 -0.73 -29.85
N GLU A 29 15.55 -1.87 -30.46
CA GLU A 29 16.93 -2.33 -30.66
C GLU A 29 17.77 -1.38 -31.53
N LYS A 30 17.16 -0.55 -32.39
CA LYS A 30 17.93 0.41 -33.20
C LYS A 30 18.53 1.51 -32.34
N ILE A 31 17.87 1.86 -31.24
CA ILE A 31 18.29 2.91 -30.30
C ILE A 31 19.13 2.30 -29.18
N TYR A 32 18.66 1.20 -28.58
CA TYR A 32 19.24 0.65 -27.35
C TYR A 32 20.16 -0.55 -27.58
N GLY A 33 20.17 -1.12 -28.79
CA GLY A 33 20.84 -2.37 -29.09
C GLY A 33 20.11 -3.59 -28.51
N LYS A 34 20.71 -4.76 -28.70
CA LYS A 34 20.16 -6.02 -28.18
C LYS A 34 20.35 -6.13 -26.67
N ASN A 35 19.37 -6.72 -26.00
CA ASN A 35 19.49 -7.09 -24.61
C ASN A 35 20.46 -8.28 -24.47
N LEU A 36 21.67 -8.02 -23.95
CA LEU A 36 22.70 -9.05 -23.79
C LEU A 36 22.48 -9.92 -22.55
N TYR A 37 21.89 -9.37 -21.49
CA TYR A 37 21.70 -10.07 -20.23
C TYR A 37 20.63 -9.40 -19.38
N THR A 38 19.75 -10.22 -18.80
CA THR A 38 18.75 -9.78 -17.81
C THR A 38 18.92 -10.56 -16.52
N TYR A 39 19.14 -9.84 -15.42
CA TYR A 39 19.11 -10.40 -14.08
C TYR A 39 17.77 -10.04 -13.43
N THR A 40 16.85 -11.01 -13.35
CA THR A 40 15.48 -10.74 -12.91
C THR A 40 15.37 -10.60 -11.39
N PHE A 41 14.33 -9.88 -10.94
CA PHE A 41 14.01 -9.75 -9.53
C PHE A 41 13.78 -11.11 -8.86
N SER A 42 13.10 -12.03 -9.54
CA SER A 42 12.85 -13.37 -9.02
C SER A 42 14.12 -14.21 -8.88
N LYS A 43 15.11 -14.02 -9.75
CA LYS A 43 16.44 -14.61 -9.59
C LYS A 43 17.15 -14.03 -8.37
N ALA A 44 17.10 -12.70 -8.21
CA ALA A 44 17.68 -12.01 -7.07
C ALA A 44 17.09 -12.45 -5.72
N LEU A 45 15.78 -12.72 -5.67
CA LEU A 45 15.11 -13.26 -4.48
C LEU A 45 15.58 -14.69 -4.15
N LYS A 46 15.64 -15.57 -5.15
CA LYS A 46 16.13 -16.96 -4.98
C LYS A 46 17.57 -16.99 -4.47
N GLU A 47 18.41 -16.13 -5.02
CA GLU A 47 19.82 -15.96 -4.62
C GLU A 47 19.99 -15.11 -3.37
N LYS A 48 18.88 -14.72 -2.69
CA LYS A 48 18.93 -14.01 -1.41
C LYS A 48 19.64 -12.64 -1.50
N LEU A 49 19.70 -12.02 -2.69
CA LEU A 49 20.29 -10.69 -2.90
C LEU A 49 19.30 -9.55 -2.64
N LEU A 50 18.00 -9.81 -2.80
CA LEU A 50 16.91 -8.90 -2.45
C LEU A 50 16.02 -9.51 -1.36
N ALA A 51 15.28 -8.64 -0.67
CA ALA A 51 14.20 -9.05 0.21
C ALA A 51 12.86 -9.02 -0.55
N PRO A 52 11.92 -9.94 -0.25
CA PRO A 52 10.55 -9.83 -0.74
C PRO A 52 9.90 -8.54 -0.24
N TYR A 53 8.80 -8.12 -0.88
CA TYR A 53 8.05 -6.93 -0.49
C TYR A 53 6.58 -7.23 -0.27
N LYS A 54 5.93 -6.43 0.59
CA LYS A 54 4.50 -6.46 0.85
C LYS A 54 3.92 -5.04 0.77
N VAL A 55 2.84 -4.89 0.00
CA VAL A 55 2.06 -3.65 -0.11
C VAL A 55 0.93 -3.70 0.91
N ILE A 56 0.87 -2.69 1.78
CA ILE A 56 -0.16 -2.53 2.79
C ILE A 56 -0.98 -1.28 2.44
N VAL A 57 -2.25 -1.48 2.13
CA VAL A 57 -3.21 -0.40 1.91
C VAL A 57 -3.98 -0.20 3.21
N LEU A 58 -3.79 0.96 3.85
CA LEU A 58 -4.48 1.27 5.09
C LEU A 58 -5.75 2.04 4.75
N ALA A 59 -6.88 1.37 4.93
CA ALA A 59 -8.23 1.90 4.84
C ALA A 59 -8.54 2.64 6.13
N VAL A 60 -8.56 3.98 6.10
CA VAL A 60 -8.80 4.77 7.30
C VAL A 60 -10.14 5.49 7.24
N ASP A 61 -10.93 5.40 8.31
CA ASP A 61 -12.22 6.08 8.44
C ASP A 61 -12.05 7.56 8.72
N GLU A 62 -12.31 8.37 7.69
CA GLU A 62 -12.35 9.82 7.81
C GLU A 62 -13.43 10.26 8.80
N ALA A 63 -14.64 9.68 8.80
CA ALA A 63 -15.76 10.14 9.62
C ALA A 63 -15.53 9.93 11.13
N ILE A 64 -15.05 8.76 11.55
CA ILE A 64 -14.79 8.46 12.97
C ILE A 64 -13.63 9.32 13.50
N ILE A 65 -12.59 9.52 12.68
CA ILE A 65 -11.47 10.38 13.05
C ILE A 65 -11.90 11.84 13.11
N ASN A 66 -12.73 12.28 12.16
CA ASN A 66 -13.30 13.63 12.14
C ASN A 66 -14.05 13.92 13.43
N ALA A 67 -14.98 13.06 13.86
CA ALA A 67 -15.79 13.31 15.05
C ALA A 67 -14.96 13.35 16.35
N THR A 68 -13.91 12.54 16.43
CA THR A 68 -13.12 12.33 17.65
C THR A 68 -12.02 13.37 17.81
N ILE A 69 -11.33 13.72 16.73
CA ILE A 69 -10.21 14.66 16.73
C ILE A 69 -10.70 16.12 16.63
N GLN A 70 -11.80 16.41 15.91
CA GLN A 70 -12.34 17.78 15.79
C GLN A 70 -12.75 18.39 17.13
N LYS A 71 -13.22 17.59 18.09
CA LYS A 71 -13.57 18.09 19.43
C LYS A 71 -12.36 18.65 20.20
N ARG A 72 -11.14 18.25 19.82
CA ARG A 72 -9.89 18.64 20.50
C ARG A 72 -9.03 19.62 19.69
N LEU A 73 -9.06 19.55 18.35
CA LEU A 73 -8.35 20.49 17.47
C LEU A 73 -9.25 21.69 17.08
N LYS A 74 -9.25 22.75 17.89
CA LYS A 74 -10.00 24.01 17.66
C LYS A 74 -9.34 24.94 16.61
N ASP A 75 -9.06 24.48 15.40
CA ASP A 75 -8.49 25.34 14.35
C ASP A 75 -9.34 25.40 13.07
N LYS A 76 -9.47 26.62 12.51
CA LYS A 76 -10.37 26.98 11.38
C LYS A 76 -9.93 26.44 10.00
N ASN A 77 -8.81 25.71 9.91
CA ASN A 77 -8.29 25.07 8.68
C ASN A 77 -8.39 23.53 8.73
N SER A 78 -9.44 23.01 9.38
CA SER A 78 -9.53 21.65 9.91
C SER A 78 -9.50 20.52 8.87
N GLU A 79 -10.10 20.65 7.68
CA GLU A 79 -10.22 19.54 6.72
C GLU A 79 -8.85 19.04 6.19
N LEU A 80 -7.95 19.94 5.80
CA LEU A 80 -6.61 19.57 5.31
C LEU A 80 -5.70 19.05 6.43
N ILE A 81 -5.96 19.44 7.69
CA ILE A 81 -5.20 18.98 8.85
C ILE A 81 -5.61 17.54 9.21
N LEU A 82 -6.84 17.16 8.90
CA LEU A 82 -7.49 15.94 9.34
C LEU A 82 -7.16 14.75 8.44
N ASP A 83 -7.03 14.96 7.13
CA ASP A 83 -6.50 13.95 6.18
C ASP A 83 -5.06 13.55 6.54
N ASP A 84 -4.20 14.51 6.90
CA ASP A 84 -2.81 14.23 7.26
C ASP A 84 -2.70 13.50 8.61
N THR A 85 -3.47 13.89 9.63
CA THR A 85 -3.49 13.20 10.94
C THR A 85 -3.96 11.74 10.81
N THR A 86 -5.01 11.52 10.01
CA THR A 86 -5.54 10.20 9.68
C THR A 86 -4.46 9.30 9.07
N LYS A 87 -3.71 9.84 8.10
CA LYS A 87 -2.61 9.12 7.45
C LYS A 87 -1.45 8.84 8.40
N ILE A 88 -1.12 9.78 9.29
CA ILE A 88 -0.09 9.58 10.33
C ILE A 88 -0.45 8.41 11.25
N ILE A 89 -1.70 8.36 11.74
CA ILE A 89 -2.16 7.27 12.61
C ILE A 89 -2.10 5.93 11.88
N GLY A 90 -2.54 5.90 10.61
CA GLY A 90 -2.41 4.70 9.78
C GLY A 90 -0.94 4.24 9.66
N CYS A 91 -0.04 5.16 9.31
CA CYS A 91 1.39 4.86 9.21
C CYS A 91 1.98 4.37 10.52
N TYR A 92 1.63 4.99 11.65
CA TYR A 92 2.01 4.53 12.97
C TYR A 92 1.60 3.08 13.21
N LYS A 93 0.33 2.74 12.98
CA LYS A 93 -0.17 1.36 13.15
C LYS A 93 0.56 0.35 12.26
N ALA A 94 0.82 0.72 11.00
CA ALA A 94 1.53 -0.15 10.06
C ALA A 94 3.00 -0.36 10.44
N LEU A 95 3.73 0.72 10.79
CA LEU A 95 5.14 0.64 11.19
C LEU A 95 5.32 -0.13 12.50
N ALA A 96 4.38 0.03 13.43
CA ALA A 96 4.35 -0.67 14.70
C ALA A 96 3.83 -2.12 14.59
N GLN A 97 3.37 -2.53 13.40
CA GLN A 97 2.79 -3.84 13.10
C GLN A 97 1.69 -4.28 14.09
N ILE A 98 0.91 -3.32 14.60
CA ILE A 98 -0.03 -3.53 15.71
C ILE A 98 -1.06 -4.63 15.42
N GLU A 99 -1.49 -4.77 14.18
CA GLU A 99 -2.53 -5.75 13.81
C GLU A 99 -2.02 -7.17 13.60
N LYS A 100 -0.70 -7.39 13.63
CA LYS A 100 -0.11 -8.73 13.44
C LYS A 100 0.42 -9.35 14.73
N LYS A 101 0.42 -8.60 15.84
CA LYS A 101 0.88 -9.13 17.14
C LYS A 101 0.04 -10.29 17.66
N ASP A 102 -1.22 -10.40 17.22
CA ASP A 102 -2.13 -11.45 17.67
C ASP A 102 -1.88 -12.81 16.98
N GLU A 103 -1.12 -12.85 15.86
CA GLU A 103 -0.86 -14.09 15.10
C GLU A 103 0.60 -14.59 15.16
N ASP A 104 1.59 -13.73 15.45
CA ASP A 104 3.01 -14.11 15.42
C ASP A 104 3.88 -13.18 16.32
N ASP A 105 4.32 -13.70 17.47
CA ASP A 105 5.08 -12.95 18.51
C ASP A 105 6.49 -12.50 18.06
N ASP A 106 7.02 -13.07 16.96
CA ASP A 106 8.38 -12.80 16.47
C ASP A 106 8.47 -11.60 15.49
N ILE A 107 7.34 -10.96 15.15
CA ILE A 107 7.33 -9.86 14.19
C ILE A 107 7.94 -8.59 14.80
N LYS A 108 9.18 -8.29 14.39
CA LYS A 108 9.90 -7.09 14.81
C LYS A 108 9.35 -5.81 14.17
N PRO A 109 9.27 -4.69 14.91
CA PRO A 109 8.82 -3.42 14.36
C PRO A 109 9.79 -2.90 13.29
N MET A 110 9.27 -2.10 12.35
CA MET A 110 10.07 -1.50 11.29
C MET A 110 10.94 -0.38 11.88
N ARG A 111 12.23 -0.30 11.51
CA ARG A 111 13.19 0.62 12.13
C ARG A 111 13.56 1.80 11.23
N ARG A 112 13.59 1.60 9.92
CA ARG A 112 14.00 2.65 8.96
C ARG A 112 12.93 2.85 7.91
N SER A 113 12.36 4.06 7.87
CA SER A 113 11.28 4.36 6.94
C SER A 113 11.39 5.72 6.27
N LEU A 114 10.89 5.80 5.05
CA LEU A 114 10.88 7.02 4.23
C LEU A 114 9.43 7.37 3.86
N ALA A 115 8.99 8.58 4.19
CA ALA A 115 7.63 9.06 3.91
C ALA A 115 7.64 10.09 2.77
N PHE A 116 6.90 9.82 1.70
CA PHE A 116 6.76 10.72 0.56
C PHE A 116 5.51 11.58 0.70
N CYS A 117 5.71 12.89 0.64
CA CYS A 117 4.65 13.90 0.72
C CYS A 117 4.47 14.61 -0.63
N LYS A 118 3.37 15.34 -0.83
CA LYS A 118 3.09 16.06 -2.10
C LYS A 118 3.99 17.29 -2.34
N ASP A 119 4.29 18.04 -1.29
CA ASP A 119 5.03 19.32 -1.32
C ASP A 119 5.79 19.55 0.00
N ILE A 120 6.71 20.52 -0.03
CA ILE A 120 7.70 20.74 1.05
C ILE A 120 6.99 21.16 2.33
N GLU A 121 6.02 22.06 2.22
CA GLU A 121 5.23 22.54 3.34
C GLU A 121 4.50 21.41 4.06
N THR A 122 3.84 20.52 3.31
CA THR A 122 3.13 19.37 3.87
C THR A 122 4.10 18.40 4.55
N SER A 123 5.26 18.15 3.92
CA SER A 123 6.29 17.25 4.46
C SER A 123 6.85 17.74 5.81
N ASP A 124 7.23 19.02 5.87
CA ASP A 124 7.71 19.66 7.09
C ASP A 124 6.62 19.69 8.17
N LYS A 125 5.38 20.05 7.80
CA LYS A 125 4.23 20.02 8.72
C LYS A 125 3.97 18.63 9.30
N ILE A 126 4.02 17.58 8.48
CA ILE A 126 3.85 16.19 8.95
C ILE A 126 4.96 15.83 9.92
N SER A 127 6.21 16.17 9.63
CA SER A 127 7.33 15.90 10.54
C SER A 127 7.14 16.53 11.92
N ARG A 128 6.58 17.74 11.99
CA ARG A 128 6.33 18.44 13.26
C ARG A 128 5.13 17.89 14.02
N LYS A 129 4.10 17.41 13.30
CA LYS A 129 2.84 16.95 13.89
C LYS A 129 2.79 15.45 14.19
N PHE A 130 3.71 14.67 13.66
CA PHE A 130 3.67 13.22 13.72
C PHE A 130 3.49 12.68 15.14
N ASN A 131 4.38 13.07 16.05
CA ASN A 131 4.33 12.61 17.44
C ASN A 131 3.11 13.16 18.18
N GLN A 132 2.70 14.40 17.90
CA GLN A 132 1.48 14.96 18.49
C GLN A 132 0.23 14.15 18.11
N ALA A 133 0.11 13.77 16.82
CA ALA A 133 -1.01 12.96 16.35
C ALA A 133 -1.05 11.58 17.02
N ILE A 134 0.12 10.95 17.21
CA ILE A 134 0.25 9.67 17.92
C ILE A 134 -0.13 9.84 19.40
N ASP A 135 0.35 10.88 20.07
CA ASP A 135 0.02 11.17 21.47
C ASP A 135 -1.49 11.41 21.67
N GLU A 136 -2.12 12.12 20.73
CA GLU A 136 -3.56 12.32 20.71
C GLU A 136 -4.31 11.00 20.53
N TYR A 137 -3.82 10.14 19.63
CA TYR A 137 -4.36 8.81 19.41
C TYR A 137 -4.23 7.91 20.66
N HIS A 138 -3.08 7.87 21.33
CA HIS A 138 -2.89 7.10 22.57
C HIS A 138 -3.79 7.57 23.71
N LYS A 139 -4.14 8.86 23.75
CA LYS A 139 -5.12 9.38 24.72
C LYS A 139 -6.56 8.91 24.44
N LEU A 140 -6.84 8.53 23.20
CA LEU A 140 -8.15 8.00 22.78
C LEU A 140 -8.20 6.48 22.95
N VAL A 141 -7.10 5.79 22.63
CA VAL A 141 -6.98 4.33 22.67
C VAL A 141 -5.72 3.94 23.46
N PRO A 142 -5.74 4.00 24.80
CA PRO A 142 -4.55 3.70 25.62
C PRO A 142 -4.01 2.28 25.43
N GLU A 143 -4.89 1.32 25.14
CA GLU A 143 -4.56 -0.09 24.90
C GLU A 143 -3.71 -0.30 23.65
N SER A 144 -3.79 0.61 22.69
CA SER A 144 -3.01 0.55 21.44
C SER A 144 -1.58 1.08 21.57
N LYS A 145 -1.18 1.50 22.78
CA LYS A 145 0.14 2.09 23.02
C LYS A 145 1.23 1.05 22.89
N THR A 146 2.08 1.23 21.88
CA THR A 146 3.29 0.41 21.69
C THR A 146 4.50 1.00 22.41
N SER A 147 5.50 0.15 22.70
CA SER A 147 6.83 0.55 23.16
C SER A 147 7.67 1.27 22.10
N LEU A 148 7.22 1.26 20.84
CA LEU A 148 7.95 1.83 19.70
C LEU A 148 7.94 3.36 19.73
N ASN A 149 9.12 3.94 19.85
CA ASN A 149 9.38 5.38 19.78
C ASN A 149 9.65 5.80 18.34
N PHE A 150 9.06 6.91 17.91
CA PHE A 150 9.24 7.46 16.57
C PHE A 150 10.08 8.72 16.62
N GLU A 151 11.21 8.69 15.93
CA GLU A 151 11.98 9.88 15.62
C GLU A 151 11.75 10.26 14.17
N ILE A 152 11.28 11.48 13.95
CA ILE A 152 10.93 11.95 12.61
C ILE A 152 11.74 13.19 12.25
N LYS A 153 12.28 13.20 11.03
CA LYS A 153 12.96 14.35 10.45
C LYS A 153 12.41 14.66 9.05
N HIS A 154 12.76 15.83 8.56
CA HIS A 154 12.36 16.31 7.25
C HIS A 154 13.58 16.55 6.36
N ILE A 155 13.44 16.23 5.07
CA ILE A 155 14.40 16.56 4.03
C ILE A 155 13.72 17.04 2.75
N ASP A 156 14.26 18.09 2.14
CA ASP A 156 13.82 18.57 0.83
C ASP A 156 14.98 19.11 -0.03
N GLY A 157 14.65 19.64 -1.21
CA GLY A 157 15.61 20.12 -2.20
C GLY A 157 16.37 21.41 -1.84
N SER A 158 15.96 22.15 -0.81
CA SER A 158 16.69 23.33 -0.31
C SER A 158 17.93 22.97 0.52
N PHE A 159 18.03 21.71 0.97
CA PHE A 159 19.17 21.24 1.75
C PHE A 159 20.40 21.07 0.85
N ASN A 160 21.57 21.52 1.33
CA ASN A 160 22.83 21.27 0.64
C ASN A 160 23.22 19.78 0.75
N GLY A 161 24.17 19.34 -0.08
CA GLY A 161 24.59 17.93 -0.12
C GLY A 161 25.13 17.39 1.20
N LYS A 162 25.81 18.22 2.02
CA LYS A 162 26.33 17.79 3.33
C LYS A 162 25.21 17.52 4.31
N ASP A 163 24.23 18.42 4.41
CA ASP A 163 23.13 18.28 5.36
C ASP A 163 22.16 17.16 4.94
N ARG A 164 21.94 16.97 3.64
CA ARG A 164 21.24 15.79 3.12
C ARG A 164 21.92 14.48 3.52
N ASN A 165 23.25 14.39 3.37
CA ASN A 165 23.98 13.19 3.75
C ASN A 165 23.89 12.93 5.25
N LYS A 166 24.01 13.96 6.10
CA LYS A 166 23.81 13.81 7.55
C LYS A 166 22.43 13.23 7.92
N LEU A 167 21.37 13.65 7.22
CA LEU A 167 20.02 13.13 7.46
C LEU A 167 19.87 11.68 6.98
N LEU A 168 20.53 11.32 5.88
CA LEU A 168 20.53 9.94 5.37
C LEU A 168 21.40 9.01 6.24
N ASP A 169 22.51 9.52 6.76
CA ASP A 169 23.36 8.84 7.74
C ASP A 169 22.58 8.61 9.03
N TRP A 170 21.87 9.63 9.53
CA TRP A 170 20.95 9.48 10.66
C TRP A 170 19.86 8.42 10.40
N LEU A 171 19.28 8.38 9.20
CA LEU A 171 18.30 7.34 8.85
C LEU A 171 18.94 5.93 8.84
N LYS A 172 20.24 5.85 8.55
CA LYS A 172 21.01 4.59 8.51
C LYS A 172 21.47 4.13 9.89
N GLU A 173 21.59 5.01 10.88
CA GLU A 173 22.02 4.68 12.24
C GLU A 173 21.24 3.47 12.80
N ASP A 174 21.94 2.62 13.56
CA ASP A 174 21.29 1.54 14.28
C ASP A 174 20.64 2.13 15.55
N THR A 175 19.31 2.03 15.59
CA THR A 175 18.48 2.43 16.73
C THR A 175 18.32 1.31 17.76
N ASP A 176 17.82 1.61 18.95
CA ASP A 176 17.37 0.56 19.87
C ASP A 176 16.23 -0.26 19.24
N GLU A 177 15.97 -1.47 19.75
CA GLU A 177 14.93 -2.38 19.22
C GLU A 177 13.53 -1.76 19.20
N ASN A 178 13.29 -0.77 20.06
CA ASN A 178 12.04 -0.05 20.20
C ASN A 178 12.07 1.37 19.62
N SER A 179 12.92 1.65 18.61
CA SER A 179 13.01 2.96 17.99
C SER A 179 12.96 2.90 16.46
N CYS A 180 12.10 3.74 15.87
CA CYS A 180 11.87 3.86 14.43
C CYS A 180 12.26 5.26 13.93
N HIS A 181 13.16 5.33 12.97
CA HIS A 181 13.49 6.54 12.23
C HIS A 181 12.57 6.70 11.02
N VAL A 182 11.91 7.85 10.94
CA VAL A 182 11.06 8.25 9.82
C VAL A 182 11.66 9.49 9.17
N LEU A 183 11.94 9.44 7.88
CA LEU A 183 12.38 10.61 7.12
C LEU A 183 11.28 11.04 6.14
N THR A 184 10.70 12.22 6.36
CA THR A 184 9.71 12.81 5.43
C THR A 184 10.42 13.53 4.31
N ASN A 185 9.95 13.38 3.07
CA ASN A 185 10.60 13.98 1.92
C ASN A 185 9.69 14.40 0.78
N VAL A 186 10.28 15.25 -0.07
CA VAL A 186 9.75 15.61 -1.38
C VAL A 186 10.87 15.55 -2.41
N ARG A 187 10.82 14.56 -3.31
CA ARG A 187 11.78 14.43 -4.43
C ARG A 187 13.25 14.34 -3.97
N CYS A 188 13.52 13.79 -2.79
CA CYS A 188 14.89 13.75 -2.25
C CYS A 188 15.77 12.63 -2.85
N LEU A 189 15.16 11.68 -3.56
CA LEU A 189 15.84 10.54 -4.19
C LEU A 189 16.40 10.86 -5.59
N SER A 190 16.95 12.05 -5.79
CA SER A 190 17.60 12.39 -7.07
C SER A 190 18.77 11.45 -7.36
N GLU A 191 19.14 11.34 -8.63
CA GLU A 191 20.30 10.57 -9.06
C GLU A 191 21.57 10.97 -8.27
N GLY A 192 22.37 9.97 -7.86
CA GLY A 192 23.59 10.18 -7.07
C GLY A 192 23.40 10.27 -5.54
N VAL A 193 22.18 10.11 -5.02
CA VAL A 193 21.93 10.07 -3.56
C VAL A 193 21.99 8.62 -3.05
N ASP A 194 22.90 8.34 -2.10
CA ASP A 194 22.99 7.03 -1.45
C ASP A 194 21.97 6.92 -0.32
N VAL A 195 20.84 6.28 -0.63
CA VAL A 195 19.81 5.99 0.36
C VAL A 195 20.03 4.57 0.91
N PRO A 196 20.08 4.40 2.24
CA PRO A 196 20.28 3.10 2.86
C PRO A 196 19.15 2.13 2.48
N SER A 197 19.33 0.85 2.81
CA SER A 197 18.21 -0.09 2.75
C SER A 197 17.14 0.34 3.75
N LEU A 198 15.90 0.42 3.29
CA LEU A 198 14.73 0.85 4.07
C LEU A 198 13.88 -0.35 4.44
N ASP A 199 13.33 -0.40 5.63
CA ASP A 199 12.34 -1.42 6.01
C ASP A 199 10.99 -1.09 5.41
N ALA A 200 10.65 0.21 5.35
CA ALA A 200 9.39 0.68 4.80
C ALA A 200 9.52 1.95 3.95
N VAL A 201 8.63 2.06 2.97
CA VAL A 201 8.31 3.32 2.31
C VAL A 201 6.83 3.64 2.48
N MET A 202 6.50 4.88 2.79
CA MET A 202 5.14 5.36 2.92
C MET A 202 4.86 6.39 1.83
N PHE A 203 3.72 6.27 1.14
CA PHE A 203 3.26 7.27 0.18
C PHE A 203 2.02 7.96 0.72
N LEU A 204 2.21 9.07 1.44
CA LEU A 204 1.12 9.80 2.10
C LEU A 204 0.25 10.60 1.11
N HIS A 205 0.82 10.97 -0.03
CA HIS A 205 0.11 11.67 -1.10
C HIS A 205 0.56 11.15 -2.48
N PRO A 206 -0.31 11.25 -3.50
CA PRO A 206 0.03 10.93 -4.87
C PRO A 206 1.24 11.73 -5.39
N ARG A 207 2.05 11.10 -6.24
CA ARG A 207 3.30 11.69 -6.73
C ARG A 207 3.20 12.04 -8.21
N LYS A 208 3.85 13.13 -8.62
CA LYS A 208 3.91 13.51 -10.04
C LYS A 208 4.95 12.68 -10.82
N SER A 209 6.02 12.25 -10.17
CA SER A 209 7.12 11.49 -10.77
C SER A 209 6.93 10.00 -10.51
N HIS A 210 6.67 9.22 -11.57
CA HIS A 210 6.62 7.76 -11.47
C HIS A 210 8.01 7.16 -11.21
N VAL A 211 9.06 7.81 -11.71
CA VAL A 211 10.46 7.38 -11.53
C VAL A 211 10.85 7.44 -10.04
N ASP A 212 10.44 8.47 -9.31
CA ASP A 212 10.72 8.57 -7.86
C ASP A 212 10.12 7.38 -7.09
N ILE A 213 8.91 6.95 -7.47
CA ILE A 213 8.20 5.83 -6.84
C ILE A 213 8.93 4.52 -7.13
N ILE A 214 9.26 4.28 -8.40
CA ILE A 214 10.03 3.10 -8.83
C ILE A 214 11.36 3.01 -8.08
N GLN A 215 12.08 4.12 -7.96
CA GLN A 215 13.34 4.17 -7.23
C GLN A 215 13.15 3.89 -5.74
N ALA A 216 12.14 4.50 -5.10
CA ALA A 216 11.84 4.30 -3.69
C ALA A 216 11.49 2.83 -3.39
N VAL A 217 10.62 2.22 -4.20
CA VAL A 217 10.25 0.81 -4.10
C VAL A 217 11.49 -0.09 -4.25
N GLY A 218 12.37 0.21 -5.21
CA GLY A 218 13.62 -0.53 -5.38
C GLY A 218 14.58 -0.43 -4.18
N ARG A 219 14.55 0.68 -3.42
CA ARG A 219 15.34 0.83 -2.17
C ARG A 219 14.76 -0.01 -1.03
N VAL A 220 13.45 -0.21 -1.01
CA VAL A 220 12.76 -1.11 -0.07
C VAL A 220 12.98 -2.58 -0.42
N MET A 221 13.35 -2.94 -1.64
CA MET A 221 13.68 -4.34 -1.97
C MET A 221 15.12 -4.71 -1.62
N ARG A 222 16.00 -3.73 -1.33
CA ARG A 222 17.38 -3.99 -0.93
C ARG A 222 17.43 -4.81 0.36
N ARG A 223 18.39 -5.74 0.44
CA ARG A 223 18.63 -6.52 1.64
C ARG A 223 19.35 -5.69 2.70
N ALA A 224 19.00 -5.92 3.97
CA ALA A 224 19.65 -5.38 5.14
C ALA A 224 19.78 -6.45 6.23
N PRO A 225 20.66 -6.26 7.23
CA PRO A 225 20.67 -7.10 8.42
C PRO A 225 19.28 -7.13 9.07
N ASN A 226 18.81 -8.33 9.43
CA ASN A 226 17.52 -8.57 10.11
C ASN A 226 16.27 -8.18 9.33
N LYS A 227 16.40 -7.90 8.02
CA LYS A 227 15.26 -7.57 7.17
C LYS A 227 14.75 -8.80 6.42
N GLU A 228 13.55 -9.20 6.75
CA GLU A 228 12.86 -10.32 6.11
C GLU A 228 11.98 -9.87 4.94
N THR A 229 11.26 -8.76 5.13
CA THR A 229 10.33 -8.21 4.14
C THR A 229 10.46 -6.69 4.09
N GLY A 230 10.41 -6.12 2.89
CA GLY A 230 10.26 -4.68 2.69
C GLY A 230 8.79 -4.27 2.57
N TYR A 231 8.40 -3.18 3.22
CA TYR A 231 7.00 -2.77 3.29
C TYR A 231 6.74 -1.50 2.47
N ILE A 232 5.64 -1.50 1.73
CA ILE A 232 5.15 -0.33 1.00
C ILE A 232 3.78 0.03 1.57
N ILE A 233 3.69 1.14 2.30
CA ILE A 233 2.53 1.52 3.08
C ILE A 233 1.78 2.66 2.37
N LEU A 234 0.49 2.47 2.16
CA LEU A 234 -0.39 3.37 1.41
C LEU A 234 -1.60 3.75 2.28
N PRO A 235 -1.50 4.82 3.07
CA PRO A 235 -2.64 5.29 3.83
C PRO A 235 -3.63 6.03 2.92
N VAL A 236 -4.81 5.42 2.76
CA VAL A 236 -5.90 5.96 1.96
C VAL A 236 -7.13 6.15 2.84
N GLY A 237 -7.58 7.40 2.94
CA GLY A 237 -8.86 7.71 3.57
C GLY A 237 -9.99 7.16 2.72
N ILE A 238 -10.95 6.49 3.35
CA ILE A 238 -12.14 5.98 2.67
C ILE A 238 -13.37 6.65 3.27
N PRO A 239 -14.25 7.22 2.43
CA PRO A 239 -15.54 7.72 2.89
C PRO A 239 -16.51 6.56 3.14
N PHE A 240 -16.88 6.33 4.41
CA PHE A 240 -17.77 5.23 4.83
C PHE A 240 -19.25 5.42 4.45
N ASN A 241 -19.59 6.52 3.78
CA ASN A 241 -20.95 6.85 3.36
C ASN A 241 -21.25 6.54 1.89
N ILE A 242 -20.27 6.02 1.14
CA ILE A 242 -20.46 5.62 -0.26
C ILE A 242 -19.95 4.19 -0.49
N PRO A 243 -20.53 3.43 -1.43
CA PRO A 243 -20.02 2.10 -1.75
C PRO A 243 -18.55 2.13 -2.20
N PRO A 244 -17.71 1.14 -1.80
CA PRO A 244 -16.31 1.04 -2.19
C PRO A 244 -16.04 1.16 -3.69
N GLU A 245 -16.87 0.56 -4.54
CA GLU A 245 -16.72 0.60 -5.99
C GLU A 245 -16.85 2.04 -6.52
N GLN A 246 -17.78 2.81 -5.94
CA GLN A 246 -17.98 4.22 -6.29
C GLN A 246 -16.83 5.09 -5.76
N ALA A 247 -16.33 4.80 -4.56
CA ALA A 247 -15.16 5.48 -4.01
C ALA A 247 -13.92 5.29 -4.91
N LEU A 248 -13.69 4.05 -5.36
CA LEU A 248 -12.53 3.66 -6.15
C LEU A 248 -12.57 4.17 -7.60
N ALA A 249 -13.75 4.34 -8.20
CA ALA A 249 -13.89 4.68 -9.61
C ALA A 249 -13.44 6.10 -9.99
N ASN A 250 -13.49 7.08 -9.08
CA ASN A 250 -13.36 8.50 -9.45
C ASN A 250 -12.63 9.40 -8.44
N ASN A 251 -11.65 8.86 -7.71
CA ASN A 251 -10.97 9.63 -6.69
C ASN A 251 -9.43 9.65 -6.85
N LYS A 252 -8.89 10.85 -7.04
CA LYS A 252 -7.43 11.12 -7.08
C LYS A 252 -6.69 10.65 -5.83
N LYS A 253 -7.40 10.44 -4.71
CA LYS A 253 -6.83 9.86 -3.48
C LYS A 253 -6.26 8.45 -3.73
N TYR A 254 -6.86 7.66 -4.60
CA TYR A 254 -6.44 6.28 -4.88
C TYR A 254 -5.38 6.17 -6.00
N ASP A 255 -5.07 7.26 -6.71
CA ASP A 255 -4.02 7.28 -7.74
C ASP A 255 -2.68 6.73 -7.22
N VAL A 256 -2.39 6.96 -5.94
CA VAL A 256 -1.18 6.47 -5.29
C VAL A 256 -1.08 4.94 -5.29
N ILE A 257 -2.21 4.23 -5.17
CA ILE A 257 -2.27 2.76 -5.21
C ILE A 257 -1.85 2.28 -6.59
N TRP A 258 -2.46 2.83 -7.65
CA TRP A 258 -2.14 2.49 -9.04
C TRP A 258 -0.69 2.80 -9.40
N GLN A 259 -0.17 3.94 -8.92
CA GLN A 259 1.21 4.32 -9.14
C GLN A 259 2.20 3.33 -8.52
N VAL A 260 1.92 2.86 -7.31
CA VAL A 260 2.78 1.92 -6.58
C VAL A 260 2.71 0.53 -7.18
N LEU A 261 1.52 0.05 -7.54
CA LEU A 261 1.36 -1.25 -8.21
C LEU A 261 2.07 -1.27 -9.57
N ASN A 262 1.95 -0.19 -10.35
CA ASN A 262 2.70 -0.05 -11.60
C ASN A 262 4.22 0.02 -11.39
N ALA A 263 4.67 0.65 -10.29
CA ALA A 263 6.08 0.68 -9.93
C ALA A 263 6.61 -0.70 -9.52
N SER A 264 5.82 -1.47 -8.76
CA SER A 264 6.12 -2.86 -8.43
C SER A 264 6.15 -3.74 -9.67
N ARG A 265 5.20 -3.55 -10.61
CA ARG A 265 5.18 -4.23 -11.92
C ARG A 265 6.44 -3.99 -12.75
N ALA A 266 7.05 -2.81 -12.64
CA ALA A 266 8.27 -2.48 -13.37
C ALA A 266 9.50 -3.25 -12.86
N HIS A 267 9.49 -3.70 -11.59
CA HIS A 267 10.59 -4.44 -10.97
C HIS A 267 10.37 -5.96 -10.95
N ASP A 268 9.15 -6.41 -10.64
CA ASP A 268 8.84 -7.80 -10.35
C ASP A 268 8.32 -8.54 -11.59
N ASP A 269 9.16 -9.44 -12.12
CA ASP A 269 8.86 -10.26 -13.29
C ASP A 269 7.71 -11.26 -13.09
N HIS A 270 7.33 -11.56 -11.84
CA HIS A 270 6.18 -12.42 -11.52
C HIS A 270 4.95 -11.63 -11.04
N PHE A 271 4.98 -10.29 -11.10
CA PHE A 271 3.89 -9.45 -10.60
C PHE A 271 2.52 -9.86 -11.18
N LYS A 272 2.44 -10.09 -12.49
CA LYS A 272 1.20 -10.48 -13.18
C LYS A 272 0.68 -11.83 -12.72
N SER A 273 1.55 -12.84 -12.59
CA SER A 273 1.17 -14.15 -12.05
C SER A 273 0.59 -14.04 -10.64
N LYS A 274 1.13 -13.12 -9.83
CA LYS A 274 0.59 -12.84 -8.49
C LYS A 274 -0.74 -12.09 -8.54
N MET A 275 -0.96 -11.18 -9.50
CA MET A 275 -2.26 -10.52 -9.70
C MET A 275 -3.33 -11.52 -10.16
N LYS A 276 -2.99 -12.48 -11.03
CA LYS A 276 -3.90 -13.56 -11.41
C LYS A 276 -4.27 -14.47 -10.23
N ALA A 277 -3.34 -14.71 -9.31
CA ALA A 277 -3.64 -15.42 -8.07
C ALA A 277 -4.61 -14.63 -7.16
N LEU A 278 -4.53 -13.29 -7.16
CA LEU A 278 -5.49 -12.41 -6.48
C LEU A 278 -6.90 -12.51 -7.07
N GLU A 279 -7.02 -12.65 -8.40
CA GLU A 279 -8.31 -12.86 -9.10
C GLU A 279 -8.98 -14.17 -8.69
N LEU A 280 -8.19 -15.22 -8.50
CA LEU A 280 -8.66 -16.56 -8.10
C LEU A 280 -8.91 -16.69 -6.59
N ASP A 281 -8.91 -15.57 -5.85
CA ASP A 281 -8.99 -15.46 -4.39
C ASP A 281 -8.03 -16.41 -3.64
N GLN A 282 -6.87 -16.70 -4.25
CA GLN A 282 -5.82 -17.45 -3.59
C GLN A 282 -5.15 -16.56 -2.53
N ASN A 283 -4.60 -17.19 -1.48
CA ASN A 283 -4.05 -16.47 -0.33
C ASN A 283 -2.78 -15.67 -0.69
N VAL A 284 -2.96 -14.43 -1.15
CA VAL A 284 -1.90 -13.49 -1.53
C VAL A 284 -1.66 -12.40 -0.47
N ARG A 285 -2.09 -12.65 0.79
CA ARG A 285 -1.80 -11.77 1.94
C ARG A 285 -0.32 -11.42 2.08
N HIS A 286 0.58 -12.25 1.55
CA HIS A 286 2.03 -12.03 1.55
C HIS A 286 2.48 -10.90 0.59
N LEU A 287 1.69 -10.57 -0.43
CA LEU A 287 2.01 -9.52 -1.41
C LEU A 287 1.21 -8.24 -1.18
N PHE A 288 -0.09 -8.37 -0.94
CA PHE A 288 -1.01 -7.25 -0.86
C PHE A 288 -2.00 -7.48 0.28
N GLU A 289 -2.16 -6.48 1.13
CA GLU A 289 -3.03 -6.54 2.30
C GLU A 289 -3.77 -5.21 2.45
N VAL A 290 -5.08 -5.30 2.65
CA VAL A 290 -5.91 -4.15 3.03
C VAL A 290 -6.16 -4.26 4.52
N VAL A 291 -5.79 -3.22 5.26
CA VAL A 291 -5.91 -3.13 6.71
C VAL A 291 -6.84 -1.98 7.06
N GLY A 292 -7.82 -2.26 7.91
CA GLY A 292 -8.71 -1.24 8.46
C GLY A 292 -8.17 -0.54 9.68
N VAL A 293 -8.21 0.78 9.69
CA VAL A 293 -7.80 1.57 10.85
C VAL A 293 -9.02 2.18 11.54
N THR A 294 -9.48 1.51 12.61
CA THR A 294 -10.49 2.02 13.55
C THR A 294 -9.88 2.76 14.73
N LEU A 295 -10.64 3.73 15.28
CA LEU A 295 -10.33 4.40 16.55
C LEU A 295 -11.03 3.73 17.76
N ASN A 296 -11.92 2.75 17.56
CA ASN A 296 -12.72 2.19 18.66
C ASN A 296 -12.35 0.71 18.92
N PRO A 297 -11.60 0.38 19.99
CA PRO A 297 -11.31 -1.00 20.35
C PRO A 297 -12.56 -1.77 20.81
N ALA A 298 -13.60 -1.07 21.29
CA ALA A 298 -14.87 -1.68 21.71
C ALA A 298 -15.68 -2.29 20.57
N LEU A 299 -15.52 -1.80 19.33
CA LEU A 299 -16.13 -2.42 18.14
C LEU A 299 -15.41 -3.73 17.79
N LYS A 300 -14.08 -3.79 17.99
CA LYS A 300 -13.25 -4.97 17.74
C LYS A 300 -13.57 -6.13 18.70
N ALA A 301 -13.78 -5.82 19.98
CA ALA A 301 -14.15 -6.81 21.00
C ALA A 301 -15.56 -7.42 20.78
N MET A 302 -16.44 -6.75 20.02
CA MET A 302 -17.75 -7.30 19.65
C MET A 302 -17.68 -8.14 18.35
N THR A 303 -16.77 -7.85 17.44
CA THR A 303 -16.58 -8.62 16.20
C THR A 303 -15.79 -9.91 16.41
N ASP A 304 -14.80 -9.95 17.32
CA ASP A 304 -14.05 -11.18 17.66
C ASP A 304 -14.95 -12.30 18.24
N ILE A 305 -16.04 -11.94 18.93
CA ILE A 305 -17.02 -12.91 19.47
C ILE A 305 -17.83 -13.58 18.35
N VAL A 306 -18.00 -12.90 17.21
CA VAL A 306 -18.78 -13.42 16.08
C VAL A 306 -17.95 -14.40 15.23
N ASP A 307 -16.63 -14.20 15.13
CA ASP A 307 -15.73 -15.09 14.39
C ASP A 307 -15.45 -16.43 15.12
N GLU A 308 -15.55 -16.47 16.46
CA GLU A 308 -15.49 -17.73 17.23
C GLU A 308 -16.70 -18.65 16.99
N LEU A 309 -17.83 -18.11 16.50
CA LEU A 309 -19.02 -18.88 16.12
C LEU A 309 -18.96 -19.30 14.65
N SER A 310 -17.91 -20.02 14.29
CA SER A 310 -17.79 -20.61 12.96
C SER A 310 -18.95 -21.57 12.65
N LEU A 311 -19.52 -21.30 11.47
CA LEU A 311 -20.56 -22.03 10.75
C LEU A 311 -20.38 -23.54 10.84
N HIS A 312 -21.17 -24.20 11.69
CA HIS A 312 -21.44 -25.61 11.56
C HIS A 312 -22.40 -25.80 10.37
N ALA A 313 -21.83 -25.92 9.17
CA ALA A 313 -22.55 -26.41 8.01
C ALA A 313 -23.00 -27.86 8.27
N ARG A 314 -24.29 -28.06 8.55
CA ARG A 314 -24.92 -29.38 8.45
C ARG A 314 -25.64 -29.49 7.10
N SER A 315 -25.23 -30.53 6.38
CA SER A 315 -25.68 -31.01 5.07
C SER A 315 -27.19 -30.95 4.85
N GLU A 316 -27.55 -30.60 3.61
CA GLU A 316 -28.88 -30.77 3.02
C GLU A 316 -29.36 -32.23 3.10
N SER A 317 -30.67 -32.41 3.31
CA SER A 317 -31.39 -33.55 2.74
C SER A 317 -32.82 -33.13 2.36
N ALA A 318 -33.22 -33.60 1.18
CA ALA A 318 -34.41 -33.39 0.37
C ALA A 318 -35.79 -33.23 1.07
N GLY A 319 -36.64 -32.40 0.46
CA GLY A 319 -38.10 -32.43 0.63
C GLY A 319 -38.83 -31.41 -0.26
N LEU A 320 -39.59 -31.89 -1.24
CA LEU A 320 -40.46 -31.13 -2.17
C LEU A 320 -41.54 -30.31 -1.45
N HIS A 321 -41.80 -29.06 -1.91
CA HIS A 321 -43.18 -28.56 -2.02
C HIS A 321 -43.32 -27.37 -2.99
N ILE A 322 -44.45 -27.39 -3.71
CA ILE A 322 -44.88 -26.56 -4.83
C ILE A 322 -45.55 -25.26 -4.35
N GLY A 323 -45.25 -24.13 -5.03
CA GLY A 323 -46.17 -23.00 -5.28
C GLY A 323 -46.26 -21.87 -4.23
N SER A 324 -45.81 -20.67 -4.61
CA SER A 324 -46.63 -19.44 -4.65
C SER A 324 -45.71 -18.20 -4.73
N LEU A 325 -46.02 -17.32 -5.69
CA LEU A 325 -45.56 -15.93 -5.68
C LEU A 325 -46.17 -15.25 -4.44
N ALA A 326 -45.34 -14.72 -3.55
CA ALA A 326 -45.77 -13.80 -2.51
C ALA A 326 -44.72 -12.71 -2.36
N CYS A 327 -45.08 -11.54 -2.88
CA CYS A 327 -44.48 -10.28 -2.49
C CYS A 327 -44.96 -10.00 -1.07
N GLU A 328 -44.06 -9.98 -0.09
CA GLU A 328 -44.34 -9.46 1.25
C GLU A 328 -43.40 -8.30 1.55
N THR A 329 -43.95 -7.10 1.35
CA THR A 329 -43.52 -5.84 1.94
C THR A 329 -43.97 -5.78 3.40
N SER A 330 -43.02 -5.82 4.34
CA SER A 330 -43.19 -5.42 5.75
C SER A 330 -41.82 -5.58 6.43
N HIS A 331 -41.26 -4.67 7.23
CA HIS A 331 -41.74 -3.49 7.90
C HIS A 331 -40.55 -2.52 8.04
N GLY A 332 -40.85 -1.22 8.02
CA GLY A 332 -39.88 -0.19 8.39
C GLY A 332 -39.50 -0.34 9.86
N ASP A 333 -38.21 -0.56 10.09
CA ASP A 333 -37.57 -0.20 11.34
C ASP A 333 -36.50 0.85 11.00
N ASN A 334 -36.71 2.07 11.50
CA ASN A 334 -35.76 3.18 11.38
C ASN A 334 -34.62 2.94 12.39
N GLY A 335 -33.79 1.95 12.11
CA GLY A 335 -32.47 1.81 12.71
C GLY A 335 -31.45 2.41 11.75
N GLN A 336 -30.84 3.54 12.10
CA GLN A 336 -29.62 3.99 11.44
C GLN A 336 -28.55 2.91 11.69
N GLY A 337 -28.41 1.99 10.73
CA GLY A 337 -27.42 0.92 10.78
C GLY A 337 -26.03 1.52 10.74
N GLU A 338 -25.34 1.47 11.88
CA GLU A 338 -23.91 1.65 11.97
C GLU A 338 -23.29 0.54 11.11
N LEU A 339 -22.81 0.89 9.91
CA LEU A 339 -22.14 -0.06 9.02
C LEU A 339 -20.89 -0.54 9.74
N ASP A 340 -20.86 -1.84 10.05
CA ASP A 340 -19.73 -2.50 10.69
C ASP A 340 -18.47 -2.27 9.84
N LEU A 341 -17.45 -1.69 10.45
CA LEU A 341 -16.21 -1.27 9.79
C LEU A 341 -15.54 -2.47 9.13
N ASP A 342 -15.53 -3.63 9.81
CA ASP A 342 -14.88 -4.85 9.34
C ASP A 342 -15.58 -5.39 8.08
N VAL A 343 -16.92 -5.32 8.06
CA VAL A 343 -17.72 -5.64 6.87
C VAL A 343 -17.39 -4.68 5.73
N TYR A 344 -17.25 -3.38 6.02
CA TYR A 344 -16.91 -2.40 4.98
C TYR A 344 -15.46 -2.56 4.48
N ILE A 345 -14.51 -2.92 5.35
CA ILE A 345 -13.12 -3.20 4.97
C ILE A 345 -13.05 -4.46 4.10
N ASP A 346 -13.80 -5.51 4.44
CA ASP A 346 -13.91 -6.72 3.63
C ASP A 346 -14.56 -6.41 2.27
N GLN A 347 -15.65 -5.63 2.24
CA GLN A 347 -16.25 -5.15 1.00
C GLN A 347 -15.26 -4.32 0.16
N PHE A 348 -14.52 -3.41 0.79
CA PHE A 348 -13.52 -2.60 0.10
C PHE A 348 -12.36 -3.45 -0.43
N SER A 349 -11.90 -4.43 0.35
CA SER A 349 -10.89 -5.42 -0.07
C SER A 349 -11.38 -6.23 -1.27
N ARG A 350 -12.63 -6.70 -1.25
CA ARG A 350 -13.26 -7.42 -2.36
C ARG A 350 -13.46 -6.53 -3.59
N ALA A 351 -13.76 -5.24 -3.40
CA ALA A 351 -13.97 -4.30 -4.49
C ALA A 351 -12.65 -3.84 -5.14
N ILE A 352 -11.58 -3.65 -4.36
CA ILE A 352 -10.31 -3.17 -4.89
C ILE A 352 -9.54 -4.24 -5.66
N LYS A 353 -9.62 -5.51 -5.24
CA LYS A 353 -8.98 -6.67 -5.90
C LYS A 353 -9.27 -6.74 -7.41
N PRO A 354 -10.54 -6.79 -7.89
CA PRO A 354 -10.84 -6.89 -9.31
C PRO A 354 -10.40 -5.64 -10.08
N ILE A 355 -10.48 -4.45 -9.48
CA ILE A 355 -10.01 -3.20 -10.11
C ILE A 355 -8.49 -3.23 -10.29
N ILE A 356 -7.75 -3.80 -9.31
CA ILE A 356 -6.31 -4.03 -9.43
C ILE A 356 -6.01 -4.95 -10.62
N VAL A 357 -6.73 -6.07 -10.73
CA VAL A 357 -6.54 -7.03 -11.82
C VAL A 357 -6.83 -6.38 -13.18
N ASP A 358 -7.97 -5.70 -13.31
CA ASP A 358 -8.39 -5.02 -14.54
C ASP A 358 -7.36 -3.98 -14.99
N LYS A 359 -6.86 -3.16 -14.08
CA LYS A 359 -5.85 -2.13 -14.38
C LYS A 359 -4.44 -2.66 -14.64
N CYS A 360 -4.10 -3.87 -14.17
CA CYS A 360 -2.73 -4.39 -14.19
C CYS A 360 -2.47 -5.50 -15.22
N THR A 361 -3.49 -6.07 -15.86
CA THR A 361 -3.39 -7.24 -16.76
C THR A 361 -3.30 -6.83 -18.25
N GLU A 362 -2.38 -7.46 -19.00
CA GLU A 362 -2.21 -7.27 -20.45
C GLU A 362 -2.95 -8.37 -21.25
N PRO A 363 -3.49 -8.11 -22.45
CA PRO A 363 -4.18 -9.13 -23.26
C PRO A 363 -3.27 -10.21 -23.90
N ASN A 364 -1.97 -9.97 -24.13
CA ASN A 364 -1.18 -10.72 -25.15
C ASN A 364 0.21 -11.25 -24.71
N GLU A 365 0.34 -11.86 -23.52
CA GLU A 365 1.64 -12.40 -23.04
C GLU A 365 2.07 -13.71 -23.70
N TRP A 366 1.12 -14.61 -23.97
CA TRP A 366 1.42 -15.92 -24.57
C TRP A 366 2.07 -15.78 -25.95
N GLY A 367 1.70 -14.74 -26.70
CA GLY A 367 2.31 -14.45 -28.00
C GLY A 367 3.78 -14.07 -27.90
N ASN A 368 4.13 -13.17 -26.97
CA ASN A 368 5.52 -12.70 -26.82
C ASN A 368 6.44 -13.79 -26.26
N TRP A 369 5.96 -14.59 -25.30
CA TRP A 369 6.74 -15.72 -24.79
C TRP A 369 6.90 -16.82 -25.86
N ALA A 370 5.85 -17.15 -26.60
CA ALA A 370 5.90 -18.12 -27.68
C ALA A 370 6.86 -17.70 -28.81
N SER A 371 6.90 -16.40 -29.16
CA SER A 371 7.87 -15.86 -30.12
C SER A 371 9.32 -16.02 -29.65
N ASN A 372 9.62 -15.70 -28.39
CA ASN A 372 10.98 -15.87 -27.85
C ASN A 372 11.40 -17.35 -27.79
N VAL A 373 10.50 -18.26 -27.43
CA VAL A 373 10.78 -19.70 -27.43
C VAL A 373 10.98 -20.24 -28.85
N ALA A 374 10.19 -19.76 -29.82
CA ALA A 374 10.33 -20.12 -31.23
C ALA A 374 11.68 -19.67 -31.81
N GLU A 375 12.13 -18.46 -31.46
CA GLU A 375 13.43 -17.93 -31.90
C GLU A 375 14.62 -18.70 -31.29
N VAL A 376 14.51 -19.13 -30.03
CA VAL A 376 15.51 -20.00 -29.40
C VAL A 376 15.53 -21.39 -30.05
N ALA A 377 14.36 -21.96 -30.35
CA ALA A 377 14.27 -23.26 -31.02
C ALA A 377 14.86 -23.25 -32.44
N GLN A 378 14.67 -22.16 -33.19
CA GLN A 378 15.25 -22.00 -34.54
C GLN A 378 16.77 -21.83 -34.55
N ASN A 379 17.35 -21.28 -33.48
CA ASN A 379 18.81 -21.15 -33.36
C ASN A 379 19.50 -22.42 -32.86
N LEU A 380 18.74 -23.41 -32.38
CA LEU A 380 19.22 -24.70 -31.89
C LEU A 380 19.07 -25.84 -32.92
N SER A 381 18.34 -25.61 -34.01
CA SER A 381 18.24 -26.48 -35.20
C SER A 381 19.22 -26.06 -36.27
#